data_AF-A0AAN8RTC9-F1
#
_entry.id   AF-A0AAN8RTC9-F1
#
_cell.length_a   1.000
_cell.length_b   1.000
_cell.length_c   1.000
_cell.angle_alpha   90.00
_cell.angle_beta   90.00
_cell.angle_gamma   90.00
#
_symmetry.space_group_name_H-M   'P 1'
#
loop_
_entity.id
_entity.type
_entity.pdbx_description
1 polymer ?
#
loop_
_entity_poly.entity_id
_entity_poly.type
_entity_poly.pdbx_seq_one_letter_code
_entity_poly.pdbx_strand_id
1 'polypeptide(L)'
;MPAVPQTDASAPVVVLQSGNYSVTTVRDPTGAQFYLSRSPAEDRSLLPKPVLVLPKPVTLSPWKFTRHSDGLYTIENGGAPVVNIRGKLFAQLQAQPGVETRWRVTSVHWQGKNQFIIESVDRSAGWSLTTTEAASVFSFVQPEIKPLVATRSLPPQYQASARFIIERI
;
A
#
# COMPACT_ATOMS: atom_id res chain seq x y z
N MET A 1 -30.82 -32.00 -22.66
CA MET A 1 -30.14 -31.40 -21.49
C MET A 1 -28.96 -30.59 -22.01
N PRO A 2 -28.93 -29.25 -21.89
CA PRO A 2 -27.74 -28.49 -22.21
C PRO A 2 -26.72 -28.64 -21.08
N ALA A 3 -25.44 -28.80 -21.44
CA ALA A 3 -24.32 -28.93 -20.53
C ALA A 3 -24.12 -27.64 -19.72
N VAL A 4 -23.93 -27.79 -18.42
CA VAL A 4 -23.50 -26.70 -17.53
C VAL A 4 -22.03 -26.41 -17.86
N PRO A 5 -21.65 -25.16 -18.20
CA PRO A 5 -20.25 -24.80 -18.30
C PRO A 5 -19.65 -24.81 -16.89
N GLN A 6 -18.86 -25.84 -16.58
CA GLN A 6 -17.91 -25.78 -15.48
C GLN A 6 -16.65 -25.06 -15.97
N THR A 7 -16.57 -23.75 -15.72
CA THR A 7 -15.28 -23.06 -15.71
C THR A 7 -15.41 -21.76 -14.94
N ASP A 8 -14.76 -21.69 -13.79
CA ASP A 8 -13.79 -20.63 -13.56
C ASP A 8 -12.76 -21.14 -12.55
N ALA A 9 -11.66 -21.63 -13.11
CA ALA A 9 -10.43 -21.81 -12.38
C ALA A 9 -10.01 -20.43 -11.87
N SER A 10 -10.23 -20.18 -10.58
CA SER A 10 -9.73 -19.00 -9.88
C SER A 10 -8.25 -18.85 -10.19
N ALA A 11 -7.88 -17.78 -10.89
CA ALA A 11 -6.49 -17.45 -11.17
C ALA A 11 -5.67 -17.53 -9.87
N PRO A 12 -4.42 -18.03 -9.92
CA PRO A 12 -3.62 -18.20 -8.71
C PRO A 12 -3.47 -16.86 -8.00
N VAL A 13 -3.82 -16.84 -6.71
CA VAL A 13 -3.67 -15.64 -5.87
C VAL A 13 -2.20 -15.26 -5.85
N VAL A 14 -1.87 -14.09 -6.42
CA VAL A 14 -0.50 -13.58 -6.41
C VAL A 14 -0.14 -13.18 -4.99
N VAL A 15 0.78 -13.93 -4.37
CA VAL A 15 1.30 -13.67 -3.02
C VAL A 15 2.61 -12.90 -3.12
N LEU A 16 2.68 -11.72 -2.50
CA LEU A 16 3.90 -10.94 -2.41
C LEU A 16 4.93 -11.66 -1.54
N GLN A 17 6.13 -11.88 -2.06
CA GLN A 17 7.22 -12.52 -1.32
C GLN A 17 7.92 -11.52 -0.40
N SER A 18 8.66 -12.02 0.60
CA SER A 18 9.53 -11.17 1.41
C SER A 18 10.69 -10.61 0.56
N GLY A 19 11.08 -9.37 0.81
CA GLY A 19 12.17 -8.73 0.07
C GLY A 19 12.13 -7.21 0.10
N ASN A 20 12.99 -6.61 -0.72
CA ASN A 20 13.07 -5.17 -0.91
C ASN A 20 12.30 -4.76 -2.17
N TYR A 21 11.51 -3.70 -2.06
CA TYR A 21 10.58 -3.25 -3.07
C TYR A 21 10.59 -1.72 -3.19
N SER A 22 10.18 -1.24 -4.35
CA SER A 22 9.67 0.11 -4.53
C SER A 22 8.14 0.07 -4.43
N VAL A 23 7.56 1.12 -3.84
CA VAL A 23 6.11 1.28 -3.72
C VAL A 23 5.74 2.59 -4.41
N THR A 24 4.84 2.50 -5.39
CA THR A 24 4.38 3.65 -6.18
C THR A 24 2.86 3.72 -6.23
N THR A 25 2.34 4.89 -6.54
CA THR A 25 0.93 5.09 -6.84
C THR A 25 0.58 4.39 -8.16
N VAL A 26 -0.69 4.05 -8.35
CA VAL A 26 -1.19 3.85 -9.71
C VAL A 26 -1.04 5.17 -10.49
N ARG A 27 -0.84 5.10 -11.80
CA ARG A 27 -0.80 6.29 -12.66
C ARG A 27 -2.13 7.03 -12.58
N ASP A 28 -2.07 8.33 -12.37
CA ASP A 28 -3.25 9.17 -12.39
C ASP A 28 -3.70 9.47 -13.84
N PRO A 29 -4.84 10.16 -14.05
CA PRO A 29 -5.33 10.49 -15.41
C PRO A 29 -4.38 11.35 -16.24
N THR A 30 -3.43 12.06 -15.62
CA THR A 30 -2.38 12.83 -16.32
C THR A 30 -1.19 11.96 -16.72
N GLY A 31 -1.18 10.69 -16.32
CA GLY A 31 -0.08 9.75 -16.51
C GLY A 31 1.01 9.85 -15.43
N ALA A 32 0.84 10.73 -14.44
CA ALA A 32 1.79 10.94 -13.36
C ALA A 32 1.80 9.75 -12.40
N GLN A 33 2.99 9.42 -11.90
CA GLN A 33 3.21 8.33 -10.96
C GLN A 33 4.18 8.80 -9.89
N PHE A 34 3.81 8.61 -8.62
CA PHE A 34 4.57 9.06 -7.48
C PHE A 34 5.09 7.88 -6.67
N TYR A 35 6.14 8.11 -5.89
CA TYR A 35 6.66 7.13 -4.94
C TYR A 35 6.04 7.33 -3.57
N LEU A 36 5.86 6.25 -2.82
CA LEU A 36 5.64 6.35 -1.38
C LEU A 36 6.97 6.12 -0.70
N SER A 37 7.39 7.00 0.19
CA SER A 37 8.59 6.82 1.02
C SER A 37 8.61 7.88 2.13
N ARG A 38 9.45 7.69 3.13
CA ARG A 38 9.90 8.75 4.03
C ARG A 38 10.59 9.88 3.28
N SER A 39 10.54 11.08 3.85
CA SER A 39 11.24 12.26 3.34
C SER A 39 12.76 12.05 3.33
N PRO A 40 13.49 12.56 2.33
CA PRO A 40 14.96 12.52 2.32
C PRO A 40 15.57 13.46 3.39
N ALA A 41 14.82 14.47 3.82
CA ALA A 41 15.21 15.40 4.87
C ALA A 41 14.24 15.25 6.03
N GLU A 42 14.74 14.71 7.14
CA GLU A 42 14.00 14.51 8.38
C GLU A 42 14.80 15.11 9.54
N ASP A 43 14.10 15.56 10.57
CA ASP A 43 14.73 15.93 11.83
C ASP A 43 15.35 14.68 12.50
N ARG A 44 16.32 14.90 13.40
CA ARG A 44 17.04 13.81 14.11
C ARG A 44 16.29 13.24 15.32
N SER A 45 15.06 13.67 15.59
CA SER A 45 14.28 13.09 16.68
C SER A 45 13.87 11.66 16.37
N LEU A 46 13.58 10.91 17.44
CA LEU A 46 13.05 9.56 17.36
C LEU A 46 11.51 9.52 17.25
N LEU A 47 10.89 10.67 16.96
CA LEU A 47 9.45 10.75 16.71
C LEU A 47 9.10 9.96 15.44
N PRO A 48 7.87 9.39 15.36
CA PRO A 48 7.39 8.73 14.16
C PRO A 48 7.53 9.63 12.92
N LYS A 49 8.07 9.09 11.84
CA LYS A 49 8.34 9.82 10.60
C LYS A 49 7.20 9.62 9.61
N PRO A 50 6.66 10.67 8.99
CA PRO A 50 5.57 10.50 8.04
C PRO A 50 6.05 9.78 6.78
N VAL A 51 5.24 8.86 6.27
CA VAL A 51 5.38 8.36 4.91
C VAL A 51 4.66 9.32 3.98
N LEU A 52 5.31 9.77 2.92
CA LEU A 52 4.78 10.77 2.00
C LEU A 52 4.69 10.22 0.59
N VAL A 53 3.78 10.78 -0.19
CA VAL A 53 3.79 10.72 -1.64
C VAL A 53 4.87 11.67 -2.14
N LEU A 54 5.86 11.18 -2.89
CA LEU A 54 7.02 11.94 -3.34
C LEU A 54 7.12 11.96 -4.87
N PRO A 55 7.48 13.11 -5.47
CA PRO A 55 7.76 13.19 -6.90
C PRO A 55 9.12 12.56 -7.23
N LYS A 56 9.31 12.21 -8.50
CA LYS A 56 10.66 11.99 -9.06
C LYS A 56 11.43 13.33 -9.05
N PRO A 57 12.76 13.36 -8.84
CA PRO A 57 13.71 12.27 -8.61
C PRO A 57 14.18 12.15 -7.13
N VAL A 58 13.28 12.33 -6.16
CA VAL A 58 13.67 12.28 -4.74
C VAL A 58 14.31 10.93 -4.38
N THR A 59 15.43 10.94 -3.65
CA THR A 59 16.08 9.71 -3.15
C THR A 59 15.11 8.95 -2.25
N LEU A 60 14.92 7.67 -2.55
CA LEU A 60 13.92 6.82 -1.89
C LEU A 60 14.59 5.79 -0.99
N SER A 61 14.02 5.58 0.19
CA SER A 61 14.36 4.40 0.97
C SER A 61 13.63 3.18 0.40
N PRO A 62 14.32 2.05 0.18
CA PRO A 62 13.64 0.82 -0.23
C PRO A 62 12.65 0.39 0.86
N TRP A 63 11.54 -0.18 0.42
CA TRP A 63 10.57 -0.80 1.31
C TRP A 63 10.96 -2.24 1.55
N LYS A 64 10.99 -2.67 2.81
CA LYS A 64 11.20 -4.08 3.15
C LYS A 64 9.88 -4.70 3.57
N PHE A 65 9.42 -5.68 2.80
CA PHE A 65 8.27 -6.49 3.14
C PHE A 65 8.76 -7.80 3.77
N THR A 66 8.30 -8.08 4.97
CA THR A 66 8.58 -9.34 5.68
C THR A 66 7.29 -10.07 5.90
N ARG A 67 7.06 -11.14 5.12
CA ARG A 67 5.89 -12.01 5.25
C ARG A 67 6.09 -12.99 6.41
N HIS A 68 5.10 -13.08 7.28
CA HIS A 68 5.05 -14.00 8.42
C HIS A 68 4.33 -15.31 8.05
N SER A 69 4.41 -16.30 8.94
CA SER A 69 3.76 -17.61 8.75
C SER A 69 2.23 -17.53 8.70
N ASP A 70 1.64 -16.54 9.36
CA ASP A 70 0.19 -16.23 9.33
C ASP A 70 -0.24 -15.53 8.02
N GLY A 71 0.70 -15.21 7.13
CA GLY A 71 0.45 -14.51 5.87
C GLY A 71 0.28 -13.00 5.99
N LEU A 72 0.42 -12.43 7.19
CA LEU A 72 0.53 -10.99 7.40
C LEU A 72 1.95 -10.51 7.12
N TYR A 73 2.12 -9.20 7.02
CA TYR A 73 3.37 -8.56 6.65
C TYR A 73 3.78 -7.53 7.70
N THR A 74 5.03 -7.55 8.12
CA THR A 74 5.67 -6.32 8.61
C THR A 74 6.23 -5.58 7.42
N ILE A 75 5.85 -4.31 7.28
CA ILE A 75 6.28 -3.44 6.19
C ILE A 75 7.16 -2.36 6.79
N GLU A 76 8.37 -2.19 6.27
CA GLU A 76 9.34 -1.22 6.78
C GLU A 76 9.76 -0.23 5.69
N ASN A 77 9.99 1.03 6.06
CA ASN A 77 10.60 2.03 5.18
C ASN A 77 11.72 2.78 5.92
N GLY A 78 12.92 2.78 5.34
CA GLY A 78 14.11 3.33 5.99
C GLY A 78 14.45 2.62 7.31
N GLY A 79 14.25 1.29 7.36
CA GLY A 79 14.60 0.44 8.50
C GLY A 79 13.63 0.48 9.69
N ALA A 80 12.47 1.14 9.56
CA ALA A 80 11.47 1.22 10.62
C ALA A 80 10.11 0.70 10.14
N PRO A 81 9.36 -0.05 10.98
CA PRO A 81 8.04 -0.55 10.64
C PRO A 81 7.06 0.61 10.46
N VAL A 82 6.16 0.49 9.49
CA VAL A 82 5.09 1.48 9.30
C VAL A 82 3.82 1.08 10.03
N VAL A 83 3.14 2.08 10.58
CA VAL A 83 2.01 1.94 11.50
C VAL A 83 0.95 3.00 11.23
N ASN A 84 -0.26 2.75 11.71
CA ASN A 84 -1.34 3.74 11.75
C ASN A 84 -1.22 4.58 13.03
N ILE A 85 -1.06 5.89 12.89
CA ILE A 85 -1.19 6.85 14.00
C ILE A 85 -2.24 7.88 13.63
N ARG A 86 -3.37 7.87 14.34
CA ARG A 86 -4.49 8.81 14.14
C ARG A 86 -4.97 8.87 12.68
N GLY A 87 -5.10 7.72 12.02
CA GLY A 87 -5.61 7.63 10.65
C GLY A 87 -4.59 8.01 9.57
N LYS A 88 -3.30 8.02 9.89
CA LYS A 88 -2.21 8.38 8.95
C LYS A 88 -1.05 7.41 9.06
N LEU A 89 -0.31 7.26 7.96
CA LEU A 89 0.78 6.27 7.84
C LEU A 89 2.13 6.82 8.29
N PHE A 90 2.70 6.29 9.37
CA PHE A 90 4.00 6.70 9.88
C PHE A 90 4.98 5.54 9.95
N ALA A 91 6.27 5.79 9.72
CA ALA A 91 7.35 4.91 10.12
C ALA A 91 7.70 5.14 11.60
N GLN A 92 7.62 4.08 12.40
CA GLN A 92 7.82 4.13 13.83
C GLN A 92 9.27 3.81 14.20
N LEU A 93 10.04 4.83 14.57
CA LEU A 93 11.46 4.68 14.91
C LEU A 93 11.70 4.07 16.29
N GLN A 94 10.72 4.14 17.18
CA GLN A 94 10.74 3.54 18.52
C GLN A 94 9.49 2.70 18.72
N ALA A 95 9.67 1.44 19.14
CA ALA A 95 8.56 0.57 19.48
C ALA A 95 7.69 1.22 20.56
N GLN A 96 6.39 1.35 20.27
CA GLN A 96 5.39 1.79 21.24
C GLN A 96 4.46 0.61 21.52
N PRO A 97 4.25 0.26 22.80
CA PRO A 97 3.30 -0.80 23.17
C PRO A 97 1.90 -0.53 22.60
N GLY A 98 1.24 -1.58 22.13
CA GLY A 98 -0.14 -1.53 21.66
C GLY A 98 -0.34 -0.97 20.24
N VAL A 99 0.72 -0.59 19.53
CA VAL A 99 0.63 -0.19 18.12
C VAL A 99 0.78 -1.43 17.24
N GLU A 100 -0.25 -1.72 16.43
CA GLU A 100 -0.21 -2.80 15.44
C GLU A 100 0.75 -2.43 14.29
N THR A 101 1.68 -3.33 14.00
CA THR A 101 2.75 -3.16 12.98
C THR A 101 2.57 -4.11 11.80
N ARG A 102 1.61 -5.03 11.89
CA ARG A 102 1.31 -5.99 10.83
C ARG A 102 0.21 -5.46 9.93
N TRP A 103 0.37 -5.77 8.65
CA TRP A 103 -0.53 -5.39 7.58
C TRP A 103 -0.92 -6.61 6.77
N ARG A 104 -2.11 -6.55 6.18
CA ARG A 104 -2.53 -7.48 5.15
C ARG A 104 -2.22 -6.88 3.79
N VAL A 105 -1.51 -7.63 2.95
CA VAL A 105 -1.19 -7.21 1.58
C VAL A 105 -1.91 -8.16 0.63
N THR A 106 -2.85 -7.62 -0.14
CA THR A 106 -3.71 -8.41 -1.03
C THR A 106 -3.47 -7.98 -2.47
N SER A 107 -3.16 -8.93 -3.36
CA SER A 107 -3.03 -8.63 -4.78
C SER A 107 -4.39 -8.30 -5.39
N VAL A 108 -4.42 -7.25 -6.21
CA VAL A 108 -5.52 -6.87 -7.10
C VAL A 108 -5.07 -6.95 -8.55
N HIS A 109 -4.36 -8.03 -8.90
CA HIS A 109 -3.72 -8.22 -10.20
C HIS A 109 -4.68 -8.12 -11.40
N TRP A 110 -5.97 -8.39 -11.22
CA TRP A 110 -7.00 -8.19 -12.24
C TRP A 110 -7.24 -6.72 -12.60
N GLN A 111 -6.82 -5.76 -11.75
CA GLN A 111 -6.87 -4.32 -12.02
C GLN A 111 -5.53 -3.75 -12.53
N GLY A 112 -4.50 -4.59 -12.63
CA GLY A 112 -3.21 -4.25 -13.20
C GLY A 112 -2.06 -5.06 -12.59
N LYS A 113 -0.99 -5.22 -13.38
CA LYS A 113 0.22 -5.93 -12.96
C LYS A 113 0.83 -5.31 -11.70
N ASN A 114 1.28 -6.16 -10.77
CA ASN A 114 1.95 -5.75 -9.53
C ASN A 114 1.13 -4.78 -8.66
N GLN A 115 -0.20 -4.76 -8.80
CA GLN A 115 -1.06 -3.91 -7.98
C GLN A 115 -1.55 -4.67 -6.74
N PHE A 116 -1.49 -3.96 -5.61
CA PHE A 116 -1.86 -4.47 -4.31
C PHE A 116 -2.66 -3.42 -3.54
N ILE A 117 -3.51 -3.88 -2.62
CA ILE A 117 -4.05 -3.09 -1.53
C ILE A 117 -3.35 -3.48 -0.23
N ILE A 118 -3.24 -2.53 0.69
CA ILE A 118 -2.62 -2.73 2.01
C ILE A 118 -3.64 -2.35 3.06
N GLU A 119 -4.03 -3.32 3.88
CA GLU A 119 -5.13 -3.22 4.85
C GLU A 119 -4.64 -3.51 6.27
N SER A 120 -5.35 -2.98 7.26
CA SER A 120 -5.22 -3.42 8.64
C SER A 120 -5.54 -4.91 8.77
N VAL A 121 -5.05 -5.54 9.84
CA VAL A 121 -5.19 -7.00 10.06
C VAL A 121 -6.67 -7.45 10.03
N ASP A 122 -7.54 -6.63 10.62
CA ASP A 122 -9.00 -6.79 10.72
C ASP A 122 -9.77 -6.34 9.46
N ARG A 123 -9.08 -5.77 8.46
CA ARG A 123 -9.64 -5.21 7.22
C ARG A 123 -10.62 -4.04 7.43
N SER A 124 -10.62 -3.39 8.60
CA SER A 124 -11.48 -2.24 8.85
C SER A 124 -11.01 -0.97 8.11
N ALA A 125 -9.72 -0.89 7.80
CA ALA A 125 -9.12 0.23 7.09
C ALA A 125 -7.95 -0.23 6.21
N GLY A 126 -7.52 0.65 5.31
CA GLY A 126 -6.33 0.44 4.50
C GLY A 126 -5.71 1.74 4.03
N TRP A 127 -4.60 1.62 3.34
CA TRP A 127 -3.85 2.76 2.83
C TRP A 127 -4.63 3.38 1.68
N SER A 128 -4.84 4.69 1.76
CA SER A 128 -5.57 5.44 0.74
C SER A 128 -4.95 6.82 0.56
N LEU A 129 -4.83 7.25 -0.68
CA LEU A 129 -4.33 8.55 -1.06
C LEU A 129 -5.47 9.56 -1.14
N THR A 130 -5.22 10.78 -0.68
CA THR A 130 -6.10 11.92 -0.97
C THR A 130 -5.88 12.35 -2.41
N THR A 131 -6.96 12.37 -3.19
CA THR A 131 -6.96 12.77 -4.60
C THR A 131 -7.81 14.01 -4.83
N THR A 132 -7.55 14.73 -5.93
CA THR A 132 -8.45 15.78 -6.43
C THR A 132 -9.77 15.19 -6.93
N GLU A 133 -10.74 16.05 -7.25
CA GLU A 133 -11.95 15.65 -8.00
C GLU A 133 -11.63 15.01 -9.34
N ALA A 134 -10.53 15.42 -9.98
CA ALA A 134 -10.00 14.82 -11.21
C ALA A 134 -9.20 13.53 -10.99
N ALA A 135 -9.26 12.94 -9.78
CA ALA A 135 -8.53 11.74 -9.39
C ALA A 135 -6.98 11.83 -9.50
N SER A 136 -6.44 13.06 -9.51
CA SER A 136 -4.99 13.30 -9.46
C SER A 136 -4.47 13.18 -8.04
N VAL A 137 -3.24 12.69 -7.90
CA VAL A 137 -2.58 12.55 -6.59
C VAL A 137 -1.72 13.79 -6.33
N PHE A 138 -1.78 14.30 -5.10
CA PHE A 138 -0.90 15.39 -4.65
C PHE A 138 0.48 14.85 -4.22
N SER A 139 1.54 15.61 -4.49
CA SER A 139 2.85 15.34 -3.89
C SER A 139 2.92 15.90 -2.47
N PHE A 140 3.83 15.35 -1.67
CA PHE A 140 4.10 15.69 -0.27
C PHE A 140 2.92 15.52 0.68
N VAL A 141 1.90 14.76 0.28
CA VAL A 141 0.79 14.37 1.16
C VAL A 141 1.06 12.99 1.77
N GLN A 142 0.60 12.82 3.00
CA GLN A 142 0.68 11.55 3.71
C GLN A 142 -0.53 10.67 3.36
N PRO A 143 -0.35 9.37 3.11
CA PRO A 143 -1.47 8.44 2.97
C PRO A 143 -2.35 8.42 4.23
N GLU A 144 -3.66 8.38 4.02
CA GLU A 144 -4.66 8.17 5.05
C GLU A 144 -4.86 6.67 5.27
N ILE A 145 -5.21 6.31 6.50
CA ILE A 145 -5.64 4.96 6.88
C ILE A 145 -7.15 5.02 7.16
N LYS A 146 -7.95 4.57 6.20
CA LYS A 146 -9.41 4.65 6.24
C LYS A 146 -10.07 3.44 5.57
N PRO A 147 -11.38 3.20 5.78
CA PRO A 147 -12.09 2.14 5.07
C PRO A 147 -11.90 2.24 3.55
N LEU A 148 -11.54 1.12 2.92
CA LEU A 148 -11.32 1.09 1.47
C LEU A 148 -12.67 0.98 0.74
N VAL A 149 -12.87 1.84 -0.25
CA VAL A 149 -14.07 1.81 -1.10
C VAL A 149 -13.82 0.93 -2.31
N ALA A 150 -14.73 0.00 -2.56
CA ALA A 150 -14.72 -0.88 -3.72
C ALA A 150 -16.12 -1.04 -4.32
N THR A 151 -16.19 -1.45 -5.59
CA THR A 151 -17.45 -1.84 -6.24
C THR A 151 -18.01 -3.14 -5.66
N ARG A 152 -19.31 -3.38 -5.86
CA ARG A 152 -19.97 -4.65 -5.53
C ARG A 152 -19.78 -5.75 -6.61
N SER A 153 -18.78 -5.62 -7.47
CA SER A 153 -18.51 -6.60 -8.54
C SER A 153 -17.71 -7.80 -8.01
N LEU A 154 -17.68 -8.88 -8.80
CA LEU A 154 -16.83 -10.04 -8.55
C LEU A 154 -15.87 -10.22 -9.75
N PRO A 155 -14.55 -9.98 -9.60
CA PRO A 155 -13.88 -9.48 -8.39
C PRO A 155 -14.19 -7.99 -8.12
N PRO A 156 -14.01 -7.53 -6.86
CA PRO A 156 -14.22 -6.12 -6.50
C PRO A 156 -13.20 -5.23 -7.21
N GLN A 157 -13.63 -4.01 -7.56
CA GLN A 157 -12.78 -2.99 -8.15
C GLN A 157 -12.51 -1.90 -7.11
N TYR A 158 -11.24 -1.75 -6.72
CA TYR A 158 -10.79 -0.70 -5.81
C TYR A 158 -10.44 0.57 -6.59
N GLN A 159 -10.65 1.73 -5.95
CA GLN A 159 -10.23 3.02 -6.51
C GLN A 159 -8.71 3.09 -6.69
N ALA A 160 -8.23 3.90 -7.64
CA ALA A 160 -6.80 4.09 -7.87
C ALA A 160 -6.06 4.62 -6.62
N SER A 161 -6.73 5.42 -5.80
CA SER A 161 -6.21 5.96 -4.54
C SER A 161 -5.90 4.90 -3.47
N ALA A 162 -6.52 3.72 -3.55
CA ALA A 162 -6.33 2.62 -2.59
C ALA A 162 -5.37 1.54 -3.10
N ARG A 163 -4.89 1.66 -4.34
CA ARG A 163 -4.05 0.67 -5.00
C ARG A 163 -2.62 1.19 -5.13
N PHE A 164 -1.68 0.28 -4.93
CA PHE A 164 -0.26 0.58 -5.01
C PHE A 164 0.44 -0.42 -5.91
N ILE A 165 1.36 0.06 -6.73
CA ILE A 165 2.24 -0.76 -7.54
C ILE A 165 3.47 -1.09 -6.69
N ILE A 166 3.70 -2.38 -6.44
CA ILE A 166 4.81 -2.88 -5.60
C ILE A 166 5.75 -3.71 -6.47
N GLU A 167 6.97 -3.24 -6.67
CA GLU A 167 7.94 -3.86 -7.59
C GLU A 167 9.26 -4.15 -6.89
N ARG A 168 9.80 -5.35 -7.10
CA ARG A 168 11.04 -5.81 -6.45
C ARG A 168 12.23 -5.00 -6.98
N ILE A 169 13.15 -4.66 -6.07
CA ILE A 169 14.44 -4.03 -6.37
C ILE A 169 15.55 -5.08 -6.35
#